data_AF-A0A7J6GKS7-F1
#
_entry.id   AF-A0A7J6GKS7-F1
#
_cell.length_a   1.000
_cell.length_b   1.000
_cell.length_c   1.000
_cell.angle_alpha   90.00
_cell.angle_beta   90.00
_cell.angle_gamma   90.00
#
_symmetry.space_group_name_H-M   'P 1'
#
loop_
_entity.id
_entity.type
_entity.pdbx_description
1 polymer ?
#
loop_
_entity_poly.entity_id
_entity_poly.type
_entity_poly.pdbx_seq_one_letter_code
_entity_poly.pdbx_strand_id
1 'polypeptide(L)'
;MDGDVQTVYQGRIGLLRFYTINKILTHELVNTETGAFLHKFQWLKDDEIGYVPFGWNFLEWHNKVVEGDSNTYLKVAHYTQGGPWFEAWKHYEFANL
;
A
#
# COMPACT_ATOMS: atom_id res chain seq x y z
N MET A 1 15.12 -8.15 7.27
CA MET A 1 13.83 -8.88 7.17
C MET A 1 14.19 -10.34 7.30
N ASP A 2 13.72 -10.98 8.36
CA ASP A 2 14.44 -12.05 9.08
C ASP A 2 14.27 -13.46 8.48
N GLY A 3 14.22 -13.57 7.15
CA GLY A 3 14.15 -14.86 6.47
C GLY A 3 12.80 -15.58 6.55
N ASP A 4 11.80 -14.97 7.18
CA ASP A 4 10.45 -15.51 7.24
C ASP A 4 9.80 -15.53 5.84
N VAL A 5 9.17 -16.65 5.51
CA VAL A 5 8.47 -16.82 4.23
C VAL A 5 7.23 -15.92 4.23
N GLN A 6 7.27 -14.85 3.44
CA GLN A 6 6.13 -13.99 3.22
C GLN A 6 5.01 -14.76 2.53
N THR A 7 3.88 -14.92 3.22
CA THR A 7 2.68 -15.53 2.62
C THR A 7 2.06 -14.58 1.60
N VAL A 8 1.48 -15.13 0.52
CA VAL A 8 0.85 -14.33 -0.53
C VAL A 8 -0.38 -13.63 0.03
N TYR A 9 -0.36 -12.30 0.06
CA TYR A 9 -1.50 -11.49 0.43
C TYR A 9 -2.52 -11.49 -0.72
N GLN A 10 -3.64 -12.19 -0.55
CA GLN A 10 -4.78 -12.08 -1.45
C GLN A 10 -5.69 -10.95 -0.98
N GLY A 11 -5.56 -9.79 -1.63
CA GLY A 11 -6.37 -8.59 -1.38
C GLY A 11 -5.86 -7.37 -2.17
N ARG A 12 -6.71 -6.36 -2.33
CA ARG A 12 -6.31 -5.06 -2.88
C ARG A 12 -5.68 -4.21 -1.77
N ILE A 13 -4.66 -3.42 -2.12
CA ILE A 13 -4.16 -2.35 -1.24
C ILE A 13 -5.13 -1.17 -1.41
N GLY A 14 -5.68 -0.69 -0.30
CA GLY A 14 -6.65 0.40 -0.28
C GLY A 14 -6.31 1.41 0.80
N LEU A 15 -6.80 2.65 0.63
CA LEU A 15 -6.70 3.68 1.65
C LEU A 15 -8.02 3.75 2.42
N LEU A 16 -7.93 3.69 3.75
CA LEU A 16 -9.08 3.92 4.61
C LEU A 16 -9.51 5.38 4.50
N ARG A 17 -10.72 5.63 4.00
CA ARG A 17 -11.34 6.96 4.10
C ARG A 17 -11.97 7.12 5.49
N PHE A 18 -11.77 8.27 6.13
CA PHE A 18 -12.34 8.57 7.45
C PHE A 18 -13.85 8.83 7.33
N TYR A 19 -14.64 7.75 7.36
CA TYR A 19 -16.11 7.76 7.36
C TYR A 19 -16.68 7.19 8.66
N THR A 20 -17.97 7.45 8.89
CA THR A 20 -18.75 6.96 10.05
C THR A 20 -18.77 5.44 10.15
N ILE A 21 -18.61 4.70 9.05
CA ILE A 21 -18.56 3.25 9.03
C ILE A 21 -17.41 2.67 9.86
N ASN A 22 -16.30 3.40 10.00
CA ASN A 22 -15.15 2.96 10.80
C ASN A 22 -15.39 3.06 12.32
N LYS A 23 -16.53 3.61 12.76
CA LYS A 23 -16.90 3.64 14.19
C LYS A 23 -17.10 2.25 14.78
N ILE A 24 -17.23 1.22 13.94
CA ILE A 24 -17.25 -0.19 14.38
C ILE A 24 -15.92 -0.65 14.98
N LEU A 25 -14.80 0.03 14.67
CA LEU A 25 -13.47 -0.30 15.19
C LEU A 25 -13.32 0.17 16.65
N THR A 26 -14.02 -0.49 17.56
CA THR A 26 -13.89 -0.28 19.01
C THR A 26 -12.65 -0.98 19.56
N HIS A 27 -12.22 -0.60 20.77
CA HIS A 27 -11.11 -1.29 21.46
C HIS A 27 -11.38 -2.79 21.63
N GLU A 28 -12.62 -3.16 21.94
CA GLU A 28 -13.01 -4.56 22.10
C GLU A 28 -12.85 -5.32 20.78
N LEU A 29 -13.38 -4.77 19.68
CA LEU A 29 -13.31 -5.41 18.38
C LEU A 29 -11.86 -5.55 17.88
N VAL A 30 -11.06 -4.48 17.99
CA VAL A 30 -9.65 -4.50 17.56
C VAL A 30 -8.82 -5.53 18.35
N ASN A 31 -9.15 -5.76 19.62
CA ASN A 31 -8.43 -6.74 20.45
C ASN A 31 -8.93 -8.18 20.31
N THR A 32 -10.09 -8.40 19.69
CA THR A 32 -10.71 -9.73 19.57
C THR A 32 -10.71 -10.29 18.15
N GLU A 33 -10.72 -9.42 17.14
CA GLU A 33 -10.70 -9.83 15.73
C GLU A 33 -9.33 -10.30 15.25
N THR A 34 -9.35 -11.04 14.15
CA THR A 34 -8.12 -11.57 13.56
C THR A 34 -7.32 -10.49 12.84
N GLY A 35 -6.00 -10.64 12.77
CA GLY A 35 -5.16 -9.77 11.95
C GLY A 35 -5.61 -9.75 10.47
N ALA A 36 -6.12 -10.87 9.96
CA ALA A 36 -6.66 -10.94 8.60
C ALA A 36 -7.93 -10.10 8.42
N PHE A 37 -8.84 -10.11 9.40
CA PHE A 37 -10.04 -9.28 9.41
C PHE A 37 -9.66 -7.78 9.36
N LEU A 38 -8.71 -7.39 10.20
CA LEU A 38 -8.24 -6.01 10.29
C LEU A 38 -7.48 -5.55 9.04
N HIS A 39 -6.51 -6.34 8.57
CA HIS A 39 -5.65 -5.97 7.43
C HIS A 39 -6.39 -5.95 6.09
N LYS A 40 -7.44 -6.77 5.95
CA LYS A 40 -8.22 -6.87 4.71
C LYS A 40 -9.46 -5.98 4.70
N PHE A 41 -9.64 -5.12 5.70
CA PHE A 41 -10.81 -4.26 5.80
C PHE A 41 -12.15 -5.01 5.74
N GLN A 42 -12.24 -6.21 6.34
CA GLN A 42 -13.39 -7.11 6.13
C GLN A 42 -14.73 -6.58 6.68
N TRP A 43 -14.70 -5.51 7.49
CA TRP A 43 -15.93 -4.82 7.92
C TRP A 43 -16.49 -3.87 6.85
N LEU A 44 -15.76 -3.61 5.77
CA LEU A 44 -16.17 -2.77 4.65
C LEU A 44 -16.63 -3.61 3.47
N LYS A 45 -17.58 -3.07 2.72
CA LYS A 45 -17.86 -3.52 1.36
C LYS A 45 -16.85 -2.93 0.38
N ASP A 46 -16.66 -3.59 -0.76
CA ASP A 46 -15.71 -3.16 -1.79
C ASP A 46 -15.96 -1.73 -2.30
N ASP A 47 -17.22 -1.29 -2.37
CA ASP A 47 -17.61 0.07 -2.80
C ASP A 47 -17.40 1.14 -1.72
N GLU A 48 -17.16 0.72 -0.47
CA GLU A 48 -16.81 1.59 0.65
C GLU A 48 -15.28 1.77 0.77
N ILE A 49 -14.50 0.95 0.06
CA ILE A 49 -13.04 1.06 -0.04
C ILE A 49 -12.68 2.00 -1.19
N GLY A 50 -12.06 3.14 -0.84
CA GLY A 50 -11.65 4.13 -1.82
C GLY A 50 -10.51 3.66 -2.74
N TYR A 51 -10.55 4.08 -4.00
CA TYR A 51 -9.44 3.93 -4.92
C TYR A 51 -8.33 4.95 -4.66
N VAL A 52 -7.08 4.49 -4.70
CA VAL A 52 -5.89 5.34 -4.71
C VAL A 52 -5.30 5.33 -6.12
N PRO A 53 -5.16 6.49 -6.78
CA PRO A 53 -4.53 6.53 -8.08
C PRO A 53 -3.11 6.00 -8.04
N PHE A 54 -2.78 5.22 -9.06
CA PHE A 54 -1.51 4.52 -9.21
C PHE A 54 -0.27 5.35 -8.86
N GLY A 55 -0.15 6.59 -9.35
CA GLY A 55 1.02 7.44 -9.09
C GLY A 55 1.28 7.76 -7.61
N TRP A 56 0.26 7.62 -6.74
CA TRP A 56 0.38 7.79 -5.28
C TRP A 56 0.78 6.51 -4.52
N ASN A 57 0.87 5.37 -5.20
CA ASN A 57 1.40 4.11 -4.68
C ASN A 57 2.27 3.46 -5.77
N PHE A 58 3.25 4.20 -6.28
CA PHE A 58 4.09 3.75 -7.38
C PHE A 58 5.17 2.79 -6.85
N LEU A 59 5.02 1.51 -7.17
CA LEU A 59 5.97 0.44 -6.89
C LEU A 59 7.12 0.51 -7.89
N GLU A 60 8.22 1.12 -7.46
CA GLU A 60 9.45 1.40 -8.21
C GLU A 60 9.96 0.31 -9.19
N TRP A 61 9.74 -0.98 -8.91
CA TRP A 61 10.18 -2.13 -9.70
C TRP A 61 9.09 -2.76 -10.57
N HIS A 62 7.83 -2.41 -10.33
CA HIS A 62 6.69 -3.00 -11.01
C HIS A 62 5.98 -1.99 -11.93
N ASN A 63 6.08 -0.72 -11.60
CA ASN A 63 5.32 0.36 -12.21
C ASN A 63 6.17 1.09 -13.26
N LYS A 64 5.53 1.54 -14.34
CA LYS A 64 6.17 2.31 -15.40
C LYS A 64 5.34 3.54 -15.70
N VAL A 65 6.03 4.65 -15.92
CA VAL A 65 5.41 5.85 -16.49
C VAL A 65 5.13 5.59 -17.96
N VAL A 66 3.91 5.86 -18.40
CA VAL A 66 3.51 5.80 -19.81
C VAL A 66 3.69 7.20 -20.40
N GLU A 67 4.47 7.29 -21.47
CA GLU A 67 4.68 8.55 -22.17
C GLU A 67 3.34 9.13 -22.65
N GLY A 68 3.10 10.41 -22.35
CA GLY A 68 1.85 11.10 -22.69
C GLY A 68 0.67 10.88 -21.72
N ASP A 69 0.78 10.00 -20.71
CA ASP A 69 -0.27 9.83 -19.68
C ASP A 69 0.18 10.31 -18.30
N SER A 70 -0.23 11.53 -17.95
CA SER A 70 0.07 12.15 -16.66
C SER A 70 -0.50 11.39 -15.45
N ASN A 71 -1.48 10.49 -15.62
CA ASN A 71 -2.03 9.71 -14.52
C ASN A 71 -1.09 8.60 -14.06
N THR A 72 -0.12 8.22 -14.90
CA THR A 72 0.90 7.22 -14.58
C THR A 72 2.15 7.83 -13.94
N TYR A 73 2.21 9.16 -13.83
CA TYR A 73 3.37 9.86 -13.31
C TYR A 73 3.53 9.57 -11.83
N LEU A 74 4.78 9.30 -11.45
CA LEU A 74 5.20 9.10 -10.07
C LEU A 74 4.90 10.35 -9.24
N LYS A 75 4.16 10.17 -8.14
CA LYS A 75 3.92 11.21 -7.11
C LYS A 75 4.51 10.80 -5.78
N VAL A 76 4.39 9.52 -5.42
CA VAL A 76 4.99 8.91 -4.23
C VAL A 76 5.58 7.56 -4.60
N ALA A 77 6.88 7.39 -4.34
CA ALA A 77 7.58 6.13 -4.55
C ALA A 77 7.38 5.20 -3.35
N HIS A 78 6.97 3.97 -3.61
CA HIS A 78 6.94 2.88 -2.65
C HIS A 78 8.13 1.95 -2.95
N TYR A 79 9.18 2.06 -2.13
CA TYR A 79 10.36 1.21 -2.20
C TYR A 79 10.08 -0.16 -1.58
N THR A 80 9.87 -1.17 -2.43
CA THR A 80 9.57 -2.56 -2.07
C THR A 80 10.83 -3.39 -1.82
N GLN A 81 11.96 -3.06 -2.45
CA GLN A 81 13.22 -3.81 -2.30
C GLN A 81 14.25 -3.13 -1.37
N GLY A 82 14.04 -1.85 -1.07
CA GLY A 82 14.97 -1.02 -0.32
C GLY A 82 15.07 0.37 -0.92
N GLY A 83 15.16 1.40 -0.07
CA GLY A 83 15.24 2.79 -0.52
C GLY A 83 16.66 3.35 -0.54
N PRO A 84 16.83 4.58 -1.06
CA PRO A 84 18.14 5.20 -1.29
C PRO A 84 18.97 5.46 -0.02
N TRP A 85 18.38 5.29 1.16
CA TRP A 85 19.08 5.35 2.44
C TRP A 85 19.99 4.13 2.70
N PHE A 86 19.84 3.05 1.94
CA PHE A 86 20.73 1.89 2.01
C PHE A 86 21.79 1.95 0.91
N GLU A 87 23.04 1.64 1.25
CA GLU A 87 24.18 1.73 0.32
C GLU A 87 23.95 0.92 -0.96
N ALA A 88 23.41 -0.29 -0.84
CA ALA A 88 23.10 -1.17 -1.96
C ALA A 88 22.05 -0.61 -2.94
N TRP A 89 21.28 0.40 -2.54
CA TRP A 89 20.11 0.91 -3.25
C TRP A 89 20.25 2.38 -3.69
N LYS A 90 21.41 3.02 -3.47
CA LYS A 90 21.68 4.41 -3.87
C LYS A 90 21.79 4.64 -5.38
N HIS A 91 22.01 3.58 -6.16
CA HIS A 91 22.19 3.67 -7.61
C HIS A 91 20.87 3.53 -8.39
N TYR A 92 19.74 3.42 -7.69
CA TYR A 92 18.47 3.05 -8.30
C TYR A 92 17.73 4.23 -8.96
N GLU A 93 16.81 3.93 -9.90
CA GLU A 93 16.17 4.90 -10.82
C GLU A 93 15.59 6.15 -10.13
N PHE A 94 15.07 5.97 -8.92
CA PHE A 94 14.41 7.03 -8.15
C PHE A 94 15.22 7.51 -6.93
N ALA A 95 16.49 7.10 -6.82
CA ALA A 95 17.32 7.39 -5.65
C ALA A 95 17.63 8.87 -5.42
N ASN A 96 17.51 9.71 -6.47
CA ASN A 96 17.80 11.14 -6.44
C ASN A 96 16.56 12.03 -6.67
N LEU A 97 15.36 11.49 -6.47
CA LEU A 97 14.12 12.28 -6.48
C LEU A 97 14.02 13.24 -5.30
#